data_AF-A0A446AQ88-F1
#
_entry.id   AF-A0A446AQ88-F1
#
_cell.length_a   1.000
_cell.length_b   1.000
_cell.length_c   1.000
_cell.angle_alpha   90.00
_cell.angle_beta   90.00
_cell.angle_gamma   90.00
#
_symmetry.space_group_name_H-M   'P 1'
#
loop_
_entity.id
_entity.type
_entity.pdbx_description
1 polymer ?
#
loop_
_entity_poly.entity_id
_entity_poly.type
_entity_poly.pdbx_seq_one_letter_code
_entity_poly.pdbx_strand_id
1 'polypeptide(L)'
;MKGRFARTAVKIVGCVAVVAVCMVMLRDDRSTFMTLYFQESVTRTSASDEIDPRYVQALQQIIATQQIDTQKIDLVLDPDSRRALQLRFADDALNARQRQDLRALFESFEPAREAARLSGRLMVDMRQARKLGLGVYDFGPAPREIVALGEVSLPLHFSFRSGIDVQLRRKEQATAQKPQADMICEANARLQAALPFEVTEFDVSGSDLRGEMKLRMASGEQVQAPAQLFFDDQQLLERLEMGGMRVRIDRPDTVDRLVFEFGSIGTVRYQPYMYFIRNDPEAFDACRAVAYQSGRPFSFYLGEGVDRLLKVRFQPPG
;
A
#
# COMPACT_ATOMS: atom_id res chain seq x y z
N MET A 1 -37.17 11.66 97.29
CA MET A 1 -36.52 12.97 97.11
C MET A 1 -35.75 12.96 95.79
N LYS A 2 -36.03 13.94 94.92
CA LYS A 2 -35.23 14.47 93.79
C LYS A 2 -34.67 13.40 92.82
N GLY A 3 -35.25 13.18 91.64
CA GLY A 3 -35.31 14.14 90.53
C GLY A 3 -34.01 14.06 89.72
N ARG A 4 -34.00 13.80 88.41
CA ARG A 4 -34.44 14.78 87.41
C ARG A 4 -34.30 14.27 85.97
N PHE A 5 -35.29 14.69 85.16
CA PHE A 5 -35.26 15.11 83.75
C PHE A 5 -34.85 14.08 82.68
N ALA A 6 -35.80 13.59 81.85
CA ALA A 6 -36.38 14.26 80.66
C ALA A 6 -35.49 14.06 79.42
N ARG A 7 -35.99 13.91 78.19
CA ARG A 7 -37.32 13.99 77.60
C ARG A 7 -37.18 13.45 76.17
N THR A 8 -38.22 12.75 75.73
CA THR A 8 -38.84 12.83 74.39
C THR A 8 -38.16 12.24 73.15
N ALA A 9 -39.02 11.54 72.42
CA ALA A 9 -38.89 10.86 71.14
C ALA A 9 -38.71 11.77 69.91
N VAL A 10 -38.16 11.19 68.84
CA VAL A 10 -38.48 11.56 67.45
C VAL A 10 -38.71 10.27 66.66
N LYS A 11 -39.90 10.17 66.07
CA LYS A 11 -40.33 9.19 65.05
C LYS A 11 -39.66 9.50 63.72
N ILE A 12 -39.20 8.50 62.97
CA ILE A 12 -39.28 8.50 61.48
C ILE A 12 -39.54 7.07 61.00
N VAL A 13 -40.60 6.96 60.20
CA VAL A 13 -41.12 5.79 59.46
C VAL A 13 -40.41 5.72 58.10
N GLY A 14 -40.13 4.53 57.55
CA GLY A 14 -39.78 4.43 56.13
C GLY A 14 -39.24 3.09 55.62
N CYS A 15 -40.14 2.30 55.02
CA CYS A 15 -39.97 1.43 53.84
C CYS A 15 -38.64 0.67 53.62
N VAL A 16 -38.70 -0.66 53.84
CA VAL A 16 -37.79 -1.64 53.23
C VAL A 16 -38.36 -2.02 51.86
N ALA A 17 -37.83 -1.40 50.80
CA ALA A 17 -37.96 -1.89 49.43
C ALA A 17 -36.57 -2.35 48.99
N VAL A 18 -36.37 -3.67 48.97
CA VAL A 18 -35.16 -4.30 48.42
C VAL A 18 -35.24 -4.16 46.91
N VAL A 19 -34.62 -3.13 46.37
CA VAL A 19 -34.34 -3.00 44.94
C VAL A 19 -33.20 -3.96 44.61
N ALA A 20 -33.54 -5.12 44.07
CA ALA A 20 -32.60 -5.98 43.39
C ALA A 20 -32.09 -5.23 42.15
N VAL A 21 -30.91 -4.63 42.29
CA VAL A 21 -30.13 -4.11 41.16
C VAL A 21 -29.73 -5.31 40.31
N CYS A 22 -30.52 -5.61 39.29
CA CYS A 22 -30.06 -6.41 38.16
C CYS A 22 -28.98 -5.58 37.45
N MET A 23 -27.72 -5.80 37.84
CA MET A 23 -26.60 -5.56 36.94
C MET A 23 -26.82 -6.47 35.73
N VAL A 24 -27.49 -5.94 34.71
CA VAL A 24 -27.35 -6.41 33.34
C VAL A 24 -25.90 -6.11 32.97
N MET A 25 -25.01 -7.01 33.33
CA MET A 25 -23.79 -7.23 32.56
C MET A 25 -24.30 -7.54 31.16
N LEU A 26 -24.26 -6.56 30.26
CA LEU A 26 -24.44 -6.77 28.82
C LEU A 26 -23.39 -7.83 28.46
N ARG A 27 -23.84 -9.08 28.41
CA ARG A 27 -23.07 -10.18 27.89
C ARG A 27 -22.94 -9.87 26.41
N ASP A 28 -21.75 -9.43 26.01
CA ASP A 28 -21.43 -9.26 24.60
C ASP A 28 -21.37 -10.67 24.00
N ASP A 29 -22.54 -11.18 23.62
CA ASP A 29 -22.73 -12.54 23.07
C ASP A 29 -22.14 -12.68 21.65
N ARG A 30 -21.40 -11.68 21.18
CA ARG A 30 -20.73 -11.70 19.87
C ARG A 30 -19.38 -12.40 19.99
N SER A 31 -19.25 -13.50 19.27
CA SER A 31 -18.00 -14.26 19.17
C SER A 31 -17.14 -13.72 18.01
N THR A 32 -15.82 -13.81 18.16
CA THR A 32 -14.90 -13.49 17.06
C THR A 32 -14.94 -14.62 16.04
N PHE A 33 -15.35 -14.29 14.81
CA PHE A 33 -15.41 -15.25 13.71
C PHE A 33 -14.07 -15.33 12.97
N MET A 34 -13.44 -14.18 12.73
CA MET A 34 -12.12 -14.09 12.09
C MET A 34 -11.36 -12.84 12.51
N THR A 35 -10.04 -12.90 12.38
CA THR A 35 -9.13 -11.77 12.52
C THR A 35 -8.48 -11.48 11.16
N LEU A 36 -8.58 -10.23 10.73
CA LEU A 36 -8.05 -9.67 9.49
C LEU A 36 -6.75 -8.93 9.80
N TYR A 37 -5.61 -9.36 9.24
CA TYR A 37 -4.31 -8.72 9.45
C TYR A 37 -3.92 -7.88 8.23
N PHE A 38 -3.64 -6.60 8.45
CA PHE A 38 -3.33 -5.63 7.41
C PHE A 38 -1.84 -5.28 7.38
N GLN A 39 -1.39 -4.77 6.23
CA GLN A 39 0.01 -4.36 6.03
C GLN A 39 0.42 -3.20 6.96
N GLU A 40 -0.51 -2.30 7.25
CA GLU A 40 -0.30 -1.11 8.09
C GLU A 40 -1.31 -1.03 9.24
N SER A 41 -1.17 0.02 10.06
CA SER A 41 -2.14 0.33 11.10
C SER A 41 -3.53 0.52 10.49
N VAL A 42 -4.54 -0.02 11.17
CA VAL A 42 -5.96 0.19 10.84
C VAL A 42 -6.58 1.33 11.65
N THR A 43 -5.78 2.02 12.46
CA THR A 43 -6.19 3.14 13.31
C THR A 43 -5.95 4.48 12.61
N ARG A 44 -6.77 5.50 12.92
CA ARG A 44 -6.67 6.83 12.29
C ARG A 44 -5.30 7.49 12.52
N THR A 45 -4.72 7.29 13.69
CA THR A 45 -3.36 7.73 14.01
C THR A 45 -2.64 6.63 14.78
N SER A 46 -1.31 6.67 14.79
CA SER A 46 -0.49 5.71 15.53
C SER A 46 -0.71 5.75 17.05
N ALA A 47 -1.36 6.80 17.58
CA ALA A 47 -1.64 6.98 19.01
C ALA A 47 -3.11 6.75 19.38
N SER A 48 -4.01 6.57 18.41
CA SER A 48 -5.44 6.36 18.65
C SER A 48 -5.81 4.88 18.56
N ASP A 49 -6.81 4.46 19.33
CA ASP A 49 -7.47 3.15 19.20
C ASP A 49 -8.75 3.24 18.34
N GLU A 50 -9.05 4.42 17.79
CA GLU A 50 -10.13 4.61 16.83
C GLU A 50 -9.74 4.01 15.47
N ILE A 51 -10.54 3.06 14.99
CA ILE A 51 -10.40 2.45 13.67
C ILE A 51 -10.60 3.55 12.61
N ASP A 52 -9.69 3.60 11.63
CA ASP A 52 -9.80 4.52 10.51
C ASP A 52 -11.09 4.18 9.71
N PRO A 53 -11.99 5.17 9.51
CA PRO A 53 -13.26 4.96 8.82
C PRO A 53 -13.13 4.32 7.43
N ARG A 54 -11.99 4.49 6.76
CA ARG A 54 -11.74 3.88 5.43
C ARG A 54 -11.75 2.36 5.48
N TYR A 55 -11.18 1.75 6.51
CA TYR A 55 -11.24 0.29 6.67
C TYR A 55 -12.65 -0.19 6.99
N VAL A 56 -13.38 0.56 7.83
CA VAL A 56 -14.78 0.25 8.17
C VAL A 56 -15.65 0.29 6.92
N GLN A 57 -15.57 1.38 6.13
CA GLN A 57 -16.33 1.55 4.91
C GLN A 57 -15.99 0.47 3.87
N ALA A 58 -14.71 0.18 3.65
CA ALA A 58 -14.29 -0.83 2.68
C ALA A 58 -14.77 -2.25 3.07
N LEU A 59 -14.69 -2.60 4.36
CA LEU A 59 -15.19 -3.88 4.86
C LEU A 59 -16.73 -3.96 4.77
N GLN A 60 -17.44 -2.90 5.13
CA GLN A 60 -18.90 -2.85 4.99
C GLN A 60 -19.34 -3.02 3.54
N GLN A 61 -18.66 -2.37 2.60
CA GLN A 61 -18.94 -2.52 1.17
C GLN A 61 -18.74 -3.96 0.71
N ILE A 62 -17.61 -4.59 1.06
CA ILE A 62 -17.32 -5.95 0.59
C ILE A 62 -18.26 -6.98 1.21
N ILE A 63 -18.63 -6.81 2.48
CA ILE A 63 -19.60 -7.66 3.17
C ILE A 63 -21.00 -7.50 2.56
N ALA A 64 -21.40 -6.26 2.24
CA ALA A 64 -22.68 -6.00 1.61
C ALA A 64 -22.82 -6.66 0.22
N THR A 65 -21.70 -6.83 -0.52
CA THR A 65 -21.74 -7.58 -1.80
C THR A 65 -22.14 -9.05 -1.62
N GLN A 66 -21.95 -9.62 -0.43
CA GLN A 66 -22.38 -10.98 -0.08
C GLN A 66 -23.83 -11.04 0.41
N GLN A 67 -24.60 -9.95 0.27
CA GLN A 67 -25.98 -9.82 0.75
C GLN A 67 -26.08 -10.06 2.27
N ILE A 68 -25.03 -9.71 3.01
CA ILE A 68 -24.98 -9.76 4.46
C ILE A 68 -25.31 -8.38 5.01
N ASP A 69 -26.25 -8.32 5.95
CA ASP A 69 -26.57 -7.11 6.70
C ASP A 69 -25.37 -6.74 7.58
N THR A 70 -24.76 -5.59 7.28
CA THR A 70 -23.56 -5.11 7.97
C THR A 70 -23.82 -4.70 9.41
N GLN A 71 -25.07 -4.41 9.80
CA GLN A 71 -25.42 -4.10 11.20
C GLN A 71 -25.29 -5.30 12.13
N LYS A 72 -25.27 -6.51 11.57
CA LYS A 72 -25.07 -7.76 12.30
C LYS A 72 -23.61 -8.04 12.62
N ILE A 73 -22.69 -7.29 12.04
CA ILE A 73 -21.24 -7.51 12.14
C ILE A 73 -20.62 -6.32 12.88
N ASP A 74 -19.92 -6.62 13.96
CA ASP A 74 -19.04 -5.67 14.61
C ASP A 74 -17.61 -5.83 14.09
N LEU A 75 -17.00 -4.68 13.84
CA LEU A 75 -15.58 -4.55 13.54
C LEU A 75 -14.92 -3.94 14.78
N VAL A 76 -14.06 -4.73 15.43
CA VAL A 76 -13.31 -4.25 16.60
C VAL A 76 -11.82 -4.37 16.36
N LEU A 77 -11.04 -3.51 16.99
CA LEU A 77 -9.59 -3.60 16.97
C LEU A 77 -9.15 -4.86 17.71
N ASP A 78 -8.16 -5.56 17.16
CA ASP A 78 -7.50 -6.65 17.87
C ASP A 78 -6.72 -6.09 19.07
N PRO A 79 -6.89 -6.63 20.29
CA PRO A 79 -6.28 -6.07 21.49
C PRO A 79 -4.75 -6.16 21.47
N ASP A 80 -4.19 -7.11 20.72
CA ASP A 80 -2.75 -7.36 20.65
C ASP A 80 -2.10 -6.68 19.43
N SER A 81 -2.89 -6.09 18.52
CA SER A 81 -2.37 -5.55 17.26
C SER A 81 -3.21 -4.42 16.68
N ARG A 82 -2.58 -3.24 16.56
CA ARG A 82 -3.12 -2.09 15.80
C ARG A 82 -3.19 -2.29 14.29
N ARG A 83 -2.75 -3.45 13.79
CA ARG A 83 -2.81 -3.83 12.38
C ARG A 83 -3.86 -4.91 12.12
N ALA A 84 -4.68 -5.24 13.11
CA ALA A 84 -5.65 -6.30 12.98
C ALA A 84 -7.05 -5.85 13.40
N LEU A 85 -8.05 -6.29 12.63
CA LEU A 85 -9.46 -6.11 12.93
C LEU A 85 -10.09 -7.47 13.14
N GLN A 86 -10.91 -7.59 14.17
CA GLN A 86 -11.74 -8.76 14.40
C GLN A 86 -13.14 -8.52 13.85
N LEU A 87 -13.62 -9.44 13.02
CA LEU A 87 -15.03 -9.53 12.66
C LEU A 87 -15.75 -10.35 13.72
N ARG A 88 -16.72 -9.73 14.38
CA ARG A 88 -17.51 -10.32 15.46
C ARG A 88 -18.99 -10.27 15.12
N PHE A 89 -19.72 -11.32 15.44
CA PHE A 89 -21.17 -11.34 15.32
C PHE A 89 -21.75 -12.38 16.27
N ALA A 90 -23.05 -12.26 16.59
CA ALA A 90 -23.72 -13.27 17.42
C ALA A 90 -23.81 -14.61 16.67
N ASP A 91 -23.79 -15.71 17.40
CA ASP A 91 -23.75 -17.06 16.82
C ASP A 91 -24.97 -17.42 15.96
N ASP A 92 -26.06 -16.66 16.00
CA ASP A 92 -27.26 -16.83 15.17
C ASP A 92 -27.42 -15.74 14.10
N ALA A 93 -26.54 -14.73 14.08
CA ALA A 93 -26.64 -13.56 13.22
C ALA A 93 -26.57 -13.91 11.72
N LEU A 94 -25.70 -14.86 11.38
CA LEU A 94 -25.45 -15.35 10.02
C LEU A 94 -25.77 -16.83 9.90
N ASN A 95 -26.48 -17.21 8.84
CA ASN A 95 -26.72 -18.62 8.53
C ASN A 95 -25.46 -19.32 8.00
N ALA A 96 -25.49 -20.66 7.90
CA ALA A 96 -24.34 -21.45 7.47
C ALA A 96 -23.79 -21.05 6.09
N ARG A 97 -24.70 -20.75 5.14
CA ARG A 97 -24.31 -20.31 3.79
C ARG A 97 -23.60 -18.96 3.84
N GLN A 98 -24.15 -17.97 4.55
CA GLN A 98 -23.53 -16.66 4.71
C GLN A 98 -22.15 -16.73 5.36
N ARG A 99 -21.96 -17.61 6.36
CA ARG A 99 -20.63 -17.82 6.97
C ARG A 99 -19.64 -18.45 5.99
N GLN A 100 -20.10 -19.39 5.17
CA GLN A 100 -19.27 -20.02 4.15
C GLN A 100 -18.90 -19.02 3.04
N ASP A 101 -19.85 -18.23 2.57
CA ASP A 101 -19.62 -17.19 1.55
C ASP A 101 -18.64 -16.12 2.07
N LEU A 102 -18.81 -15.67 3.32
CA LEU A 102 -17.91 -14.73 3.96
C LEU A 102 -16.50 -15.31 4.15
N ARG A 103 -16.41 -16.59 4.54
CA ARG A 103 -15.13 -17.31 4.64
C ARG A 103 -14.44 -17.39 3.28
N ALA A 104 -15.14 -17.83 2.24
CA ALA A 104 -14.60 -17.97 0.89
C ALA A 104 -14.12 -16.61 0.33
N LEU A 105 -14.89 -15.54 0.58
CA LEU A 105 -14.50 -14.17 0.19
C LEU A 105 -13.14 -13.80 0.79
N PHE A 106 -12.98 -13.93 2.11
CA PHE A 106 -11.76 -13.52 2.79
C PHE A 106 -10.58 -14.48 2.57
N GLU A 107 -10.84 -15.79 2.38
CA GLU A 107 -9.82 -16.77 1.97
C GLU A 107 -9.27 -16.48 0.57
N SER A 108 -10.02 -15.80 -0.30
CA SER A 108 -9.56 -15.48 -1.66
C SER A 108 -8.49 -14.38 -1.72
N PHE A 109 -8.32 -13.57 -0.67
CA PHE A 109 -7.40 -12.42 -0.69
C PHE A 109 -5.93 -12.83 -0.69
N GLU A 110 -5.54 -13.78 0.17
CA GLU A 110 -4.16 -14.25 0.29
C GLU A 110 -3.63 -14.83 -1.04
N PRO A 111 -4.30 -15.79 -1.71
CA PRO A 111 -3.82 -16.30 -3.00
C PRO A 111 -3.87 -15.24 -4.11
N ALA A 112 -4.87 -14.35 -4.10
CA ALA A 112 -4.92 -13.25 -5.08
C ALA A 112 -3.72 -12.30 -4.92
N ARG A 113 -3.30 -12.03 -3.68
CA ARG A 113 -2.13 -11.20 -3.38
C ARG A 113 -0.83 -11.87 -3.78
N GLU A 114 -0.71 -13.17 -3.52
CA GLU A 114 0.45 -13.97 -3.94
C GLU A 114 0.58 -14.02 -5.47
N ALA A 115 -0.53 -14.17 -6.19
CA ALA A 115 -0.56 -14.14 -7.65
C ALA A 115 -0.21 -12.75 -8.22
N ALA A 116 -0.51 -11.68 -7.49
CA ALA A 116 -0.19 -10.30 -7.87
C ALA A 116 1.21 -9.86 -7.37
N ARG A 117 2.06 -10.78 -6.93
CA ARG A 117 3.46 -10.44 -6.62
C ARG A 117 4.15 -9.98 -7.90
N LEU A 118 4.51 -8.70 -7.90
CA LEU A 118 5.21 -8.10 -9.01
C LEU A 118 6.55 -8.83 -9.19
N SER A 119 6.68 -9.47 -10.35
CA SER A 119 7.85 -10.23 -10.78
C SER A 119 8.03 -10.05 -12.28
N GLY A 120 9.25 -10.29 -12.74
CA GLY A 120 9.61 -10.07 -14.12
C GLY A 120 11.04 -10.44 -14.43
N ARG A 121 11.52 -9.97 -15.56
CA ARG A 121 12.86 -10.23 -16.05
C ARG A 121 13.42 -8.99 -16.73
N LEU A 122 14.67 -8.66 -16.42
CA LEU A 122 15.44 -7.70 -17.19
C LEU A 122 16.38 -8.44 -18.13
N MET A 123 16.25 -8.19 -19.41
CA MET A 123 17.18 -8.67 -20.43
C MET A 123 18.04 -7.50 -20.90
N VAL A 124 19.35 -7.68 -20.89
CA VAL A 124 20.32 -6.70 -21.40
C VAL A 124 21.23 -7.38 -22.41
N ASP A 125 21.32 -6.84 -23.62
CA ASP A 125 22.20 -7.38 -24.65
C ASP A 125 23.57 -6.71 -24.63
N MET A 126 24.50 -7.29 -23.85
CA MET A 126 25.85 -6.75 -23.71
C MET A 126 26.68 -6.93 -24.99
N ARG A 127 26.25 -7.80 -25.92
CA ARG A 127 26.93 -7.94 -27.23
C ARG A 127 26.84 -6.65 -28.05
N GLN A 128 25.79 -5.88 -27.82
CA GLN A 128 25.52 -4.61 -28.48
C GLN A 128 25.91 -3.40 -27.63
N ALA A 129 26.56 -3.63 -26.48
CA ALA A 129 26.97 -2.56 -25.58
C ALA A 129 28.00 -1.63 -26.25
N ARG A 130 27.84 -0.34 -25.95
CA ARG A 130 28.72 0.74 -26.41
C ARG A 130 29.29 1.45 -25.20
N LYS A 131 30.52 1.94 -25.31
CA LYS A 131 31.15 2.68 -24.22
C LYS A 131 30.54 4.07 -24.11
N LEU A 132 30.08 4.45 -22.93
CA LEU A 132 29.76 5.84 -22.65
C LEU A 132 31.04 6.57 -22.28
N GLY A 133 31.18 7.81 -22.74
CA GLY A 133 32.20 8.69 -22.20
C GLY A 133 31.62 9.95 -21.58
N LEU A 134 32.53 10.79 -21.11
CA LEU A 134 32.19 12.01 -20.39
C LEU A 134 31.94 13.13 -21.42
N GLY A 135 30.67 13.34 -21.83
CA GLY A 135 30.25 14.48 -22.65
C GLY A 135 29.75 14.15 -24.08
N VAL A 136 29.95 15.08 -25.02
CA VAL A 136 29.32 15.16 -26.38
C VAL A 136 29.80 14.10 -27.38
N TYR A 137 30.62 13.13 -26.96
CA TYR A 137 31.14 12.08 -27.83
C TYR A 137 30.61 10.73 -27.36
N ASP A 138 29.78 10.07 -28.16
CA ASP A 138 29.48 8.64 -28.00
C ASP A 138 30.79 7.87 -28.21
N PHE A 139 31.24 7.10 -27.21
CA PHE A 139 32.45 6.29 -27.36
C PHE A 139 32.11 4.92 -27.93
N GLY A 140 33.09 4.34 -28.63
CA GLY A 140 32.95 3.20 -29.53
C GLY A 140 32.58 1.86 -28.87
N PRO A 141 32.98 0.72 -29.45
CA PRO A 141 32.52 -0.59 -28.95
C PRO A 141 32.90 -0.80 -27.49
N ALA A 142 32.02 -1.46 -26.73
CA ALA A 142 32.34 -1.84 -25.36
C ALA A 142 33.58 -2.77 -25.33
N PRO A 143 34.34 -2.74 -24.21
CA PRO A 143 35.41 -3.70 -23.94
C PRO A 143 35.00 -5.15 -24.21
N ARG A 144 35.95 -5.96 -24.70
CA ARG A 144 35.69 -7.37 -25.03
C ARG A 144 35.16 -8.17 -23.85
N GLU A 145 35.60 -7.84 -22.64
CA GLU A 145 35.13 -8.48 -21.39
C GLU A 145 33.64 -8.21 -21.13
N ILE A 146 33.17 -6.99 -21.42
CA ILE A 146 31.75 -6.60 -21.30
C ILE A 146 30.93 -7.29 -22.39
N VAL A 147 31.40 -7.25 -23.64
CA VAL A 147 30.74 -7.91 -24.78
C VAL A 147 30.65 -9.43 -24.55
N ALA A 148 31.65 -10.04 -23.92
CA ALA A 148 31.70 -11.46 -23.60
C ALA A 148 30.66 -11.89 -22.55
N LEU A 149 30.06 -10.95 -21.79
CA LEU A 149 28.91 -11.25 -20.93
C LEU A 149 27.68 -11.71 -21.72
N GLY A 150 27.64 -11.41 -23.02
CA GLY A 150 26.59 -11.87 -23.91
C GLY A 150 25.24 -11.25 -23.57
N GLU A 151 24.19 -12.08 -23.57
CA GLU A 151 22.86 -11.66 -23.15
C GLU A 151 22.68 -11.97 -21.66
N VAL A 152 22.42 -10.92 -20.89
CA VAL A 152 22.24 -11.02 -19.44
C VAL A 152 20.75 -11.02 -19.14
N SER A 153 20.25 -12.12 -18.61
CA SER A 153 18.85 -12.29 -18.21
C SER A 153 18.75 -12.39 -16.69
N LEU A 154 18.17 -11.37 -16.05
CA LEU A 154 18.07 -11.25 -14.61
C LEU A 154 16.62 -11.39 -14.15
N PRO A 155 16.28 -12.41 -13.34
CA PRO A 155 14.97 -12.46 -12.71
C PRO A 155 14.85 -11.31 -11.71
N LEU A 156 13.74 -10.58 -11.76
CA LEU A 156 13.46 -9.47 -10.89
C LEU A 156 12.27 -9.82 -9.98
N HIS A 157 12.51 -9.72 -8.67
CA HIS A 157 11.46 -9.76 -7.67
C HIS A 157 11.34 -8.40 -7.04
N PHE A 158 10.11 -7.94 -6.90
CA PHE A 158 9.83 -6.60 -6.42
C PHE A 158 9.00 -6.65 -5.15
N SER A 159 9.28 -5.71 -4.25
CA SER A 159 8.42 -5.44 -3.10
C SER A 159 8.13 -3.96 -3.03
N PHE A 160 6.87 -3.58 -3.09
CA PHE A 160 6.46 -2.20 -2.87
C PHE A 160 6.72 -1.80 -1.43
N ARG A 161 7.27 -0.59 -1.25
CA ARG A 161 7.14 0.08 0.04
C ARG A 161 5.70 0.54 0.18
N SER A 162 5.21 0.53 1.42
CA SER A 162 3.89 1.06 1.69
C SER A 162 3.96 2.58 1.68
N GLY A 163 3.63 3.17 0.52
CA GLY A 163 3.75 4.60 0.29
C GLY A 163 3.85 4.92 -1.20
N ILE A 164 3.20 6.03 -1.57
CA ILE A 164 3.31 6.65 -2.88
C ILE A 164 4.11 7.93 -2.74
N ASP A 165 5.01 8.20 -3.67
CA ASP A 165 5.77 9.45 -3.69
C ASP A 165 5.09 10.46 -4.63
N VAL A 166 5.23 11.74 -4.29
CA VAL A 166 4.86 12.87 -5.16
C VAL A 166 6.13 13.57 -5.60
N GLN A 167 6.44 13.53 -6.90
CA GLN A 167 7.52 14.30 -7.50
C GLN A 167 7.00 15.55 -8.18
N LEU A 168 7.84 16.57 -8.24
CA LEU A 168 7.58 17.79 -8.99
C LEU A 168 8.44 17.79 -10.26
N ARG A 169 7.79 17.77 -11.43
CA ARG A 169 8.45 17.94 -12.71
C ARG A 169 8.24 19.36 -13.21
N ARG A 170 9.32 20.15 -13.26
CA ARG A 170 9.24 21.54 -13.74
C ARG A 170 8.72 21.55 -15.19
N LYS A 171 7.76 22.42 -15.48
CA LYS A 171 7.32 22.67 -16.85
C LYS A 171 8.37 23.46 -17.63
N GLU A 172 8.66 23.04 -18.85
CA GLU A 172 9.64 23.71 -19.73
C GLU A 172 9.31 25.19 -19.96
N GLN A 173 8.01 25.52 -20.02
CA GLN A 173 7.51 26.89 -20.21
C GLN A 173 7.50 27.74 -18.93
N ALA A 174 7.92 27.20 -17.78
CA ALA A 174 7.89 27.91 -16.51
C ALA A 174 9.02 28.96 -16.42
N THR A 175 8.64 30.23 -16.32
CA THR A 175 9.57 31.33 -16.10
C THR A 175 9.98 31.43 -14.63
N ALA A 176 11.13 32.05 -14.35
CA ALA A 176 11.60 32.27 -12.97
C ALA A 176 10.63 33.11 -12.12
N GLN A 177 9.77 33.90 -12.75
CA GLN A 177 8.75 34.74 -12.08
C GLN A 177 7.44 33.99 -11.81
N LYS A 178 7.14 32.92 -12.57
CA LYS A 178 5.99 32.04 -12.36
C LYS A 178 6.43 30.57 -12.48
N PRO A 179 7.26 30.09 -11.54
CA PRO A 179 7.67 28.71 -11.48
C PRO A 179 6.44 27.79 -11.36
N GLN A 180 6.34 26.84 -12.28
CA GLN A 180 5.27 25.85 -12.37
C GLN A 180 5.88 24.46 -12.52
N ALA A 181 5.29 23.51 -11.83
CA ALA A 181 5.67 22.11 -11.91
C ALA A 181 4.41 21.23 -11.95
N ASP A 182 4.51 20.14 -12.67
CA ASP A 182 3.53 19.08 -12.64
C ASP A 182 3.80 18.18 -11.45
N MET A 183 2.76 17.85 -10.70
CA MET A 183 2.82 16.85 -9.63
C MET A 183 2.68 15.48 -10.27
N ILE A 184 3.68 14.63 -10.08
CA ILE A 184 3.79 13.30 -10.66
C ILE A 184 3.70 12.26 -9.54
N CYS A 185 2.80 11.29 -9.69
CA CYS A 185 2.64 10.21 -8.72
C CYS A 185 3.55 9.04 -9.06
N GLU A 186 4.26 8.54 -8.05
CA GLU A 186 5.26 7.48 -8.23
C GLU A 186 5.10 6.34 -7.22
N ALA A 187 4.93 5.13 -7.75
CA ALA A 187 5.02 3.91 -6.95
C ALA A 187 6.42 3.31 -7.03
N ASN A 188 7.04 3.10 -5.88
CA ASN A 188 8.39 2.56 -5.79
C ASN A 188 8.36 1.10 -5.35
N ALA A 189 8.82 0.22 -6.24
CA ALA A 189 9.05 -1.18 -5.93
C ALA A 189 10.55 -1.42 -5.72
N ARG A 190 10.93 -1.85 -4.52
CA ARG A 190 12.31 -2.23 -4.22
C ARG A 190 12.66 -3.46 -5.05
N LEU A 191 13.78 -3.40 -5.77
CA LEU A 191 14.33 -4.56 -6.45
C LEU A 191 15.08 -5.44 -5.42
N GLN A 192 14.76 -6.73 -5.41
CA GLN A 192 15.37 -7.72 -4.50
C GLN A 192 16.55 -8.47 -5.15
N ALA A 193 16.83 -8.21 -6.43
CA ALA A 193 17.96 -8.80 -7.13
C ALA A 193 19.24 -7.97 -6.94
N ALA A 194 20.37 -8.64 -6.76
CA ALA A 194 21.68 -8.01 -6.90
C ALA A 194 22.02 -7.95 -8.39
N LEU A 195 21.92 -6.75 -8.98
CA LEU A 195 22.34 -6.55 -10.36
C LEU A 195 23.88 -6.63 -10.44
N PRO A 196 24.45 -7.26 -11.48
CA PRO A 196 25.91 -7.32 -11.67
C PRO A 196 26.52 -5.99 -12.14
N PHE A 197 25.69 -4.95 -12.25
CA PHE A 197 26.01 -3.59 -12.66
C PHE A 197 25.10 -2.60 -11.93
N GLU A 198 25.49 -1.34 -11.92
CA GLU A 198 24.62 -0.24 -11.51
C GLU A 198 23.87 0.31 -12.72
N VAL A 199 22.54 0.44 -12.60
CA VAL A 199 21.72 1.10 -13.62
C VAL A 199 21.73 2.60 -13.33
N THR A 200 22.29 3.39 -14.25
CA THR A 200 22.38 4.85 -14.11
C THR A 200 21.25 5.57 -14.85
N GLU A 201 20.72 4.96 -15.90
CA GLU A 201 19.56 5.49 -16.64
C GLU A 201 18.84 4.34 -17.35
N PHE A 202 17.55 4.20 -17.10
CA PHE A 202 16.65 3.37 -17.88
C PHE A 202 15.23 3.88 -17.69
N ASP A 203 14.63 4.37 -18.76
CA ASP A 203 13.31 4.98 -18.75
C ASP A 203 12.54 4.54 -19.99
N VAL A 204 11.47 3.77 -19.78
CA VAL A 204 10.68 3.14 -20.84
C VAL A 204 9.19 3.35 -20.58
N SER A 205 8.41 3.34 -21.66
CA SER A 205 6.95 3.46 -21.62
C SER A 205 6.34 2.58 -22.70
N GLY A 206 5.09 2.19 -22.53
CA GLY A 206 4.43 1.23 -23.41
C GLY A 206 4.61 -0.21 -22.95
N SER A 207 4.04 -1.15 -23.69
CA SER A 207 4.01 -2.57 -23.31
C SER A 207 5.25 -3.36 -23.71
N ASP A 208 6.03 -2.89 -24.68
CA ASP A 208 7.26 -3.56 -25.13
C ASP A 208 8.45 -3.31 -24.21
N LEU A 209 8.40 -2.23 -23.42
CA LEU A 209 9.35 -1.84 -22.36
C LEU A 209 10.82 -1.99 -22.79
N ARG A 210 11.08 -1.62 -24.04
CA ARG A 210 12.39 -1.70 -24.67
C ARG A 210 13.02 -0.32 -24.73
N GLY A 211 14.30 -0.24 -24.41
CA GLY A 211 15.05 1.00 -24.46
C GLY A 211 16.54 0.78 -24.33
N GLU A 212 17.28 1.88 -24.37
CA GLU A 212 18.70 1.87 -24.05
C GLU A 212 18.89 2.04 -22.55
N MET A 213 19.70 1.17 -21.95
CA MET A 213 20.04 1.20 -20.54
C MET A 213 21.49 1.67 -20.38
N LYS A 214 21.69 2.72 -19.58
CA LYS A 214 23.02 3.15 -19.17
C LYS A 214 23.41 2.42 -17.90
N LEU A 215 24.61 1.85 -17.93
CA LEU A 215 25.13 0.95 -16.92
C LEU A 215 26.50 1.43 -16.46
N ARG A 216 26.79 1.23 -15.18
CA ARG A 216 28.13 1.31 -14.62
C ARG A 216 28.54 -0.07 -14.12
N MET A 217 29.58 -0.62 -14.73
CA MET A 217 30.14 -1.92 -14.40
C MET A 217 30.93 -1.86 -13.09
N ALA A 218 31.18 -3.02 -12.47
CA ALA A 218 32.03 -3.11 -11.27
C ALA A 218 33.47 -2.60 -11.51
N SER A 219 33.95 -2.65 -12.76
CA SER A 219 35.23 -2.05 -13.20
C SER A 219 35.23 -0.52 -13.18
N GLY A 220 34.07 0.12 -12.99
CA GLY A 220 33.88 1.57 -13.10
C GLY A 220 33.57 2.05 -14.52
N GLU A 221 33.64 1.16 -15.51
CA GLU A 221 33.31 1.49 -16.90
C GLU A 221 31.82 1.78 -17.07
N GLN A 222 31.51 2.83 -17.81
CA GLN A 222 30.13 3.17 -18.17
C GLN A 222 29.84 2.70 -19.59
N VAL A 223 28.73 1.99 -19.75
CA VAL A 223 28.29 1.48 -21.05
C VAL A 223 26.82 1.74 -21.25
N GLN A 224 26.39 1.76 -22.49
CA GLN A 224 25.00 1.80 -22.90
C GLN A 224 24.70 0.53 -23.67
N ALA A 225 23.63 -0.17 -23.31
CA ALA A 225 23.24 -1.41 -23.96
C ALA A 225 21.71 -1.46 -24.15
N PRO A 226 21.23 -2.08 -25.25
CA PRO A 226 19.82 -2.37 -25.41
C PRO A 226 19.32 -3.25 -24.27
N ALA A 227 18.20 -2.86 -23.69
CA ALA A 227 17.55 -3.58 -22.61
C ALA A 227 16.05 -3.70 -22.85
N GLN A 228 15.47 -4.76 -22.29
CA GLN A 228 14.05 -5.00 -22.30
C GLN A 228 13.60 -5.51 -20.94
N LEU A 229 12.55 -4.89 -20.41
CA LEU A 229 11.91 -5.31 -19.17
C LEU A 229 10.65 -6.11 -19.49
N PHE A 230 10.51 -7.26 -18.82
CA PHE A 230 9.33 -8.10 -18.92
C PHE A 230 8.66 -8.18 -17.56
N PHE A 231 7.33 -8.13 -17.53
CA PHE A 231 6.54 -8.43 -16.34
C PHE A 231 5.72 -9.69 -16.58
N ASP A 232 5.58 -10.50 -15.54
CA ASP A 232 4.76 -11.71 -15.61
C ASP A 232 3.25 -11.39 -15.48
N ASP A 233 2.92 -10.19 -14.98
CA ASP A 233 1.54 -9.73 -14.80
C ASP A 233 0.97 -9.13 -16.10
N GLN A 234 0.05 -9.86 -16.74
CA GLN A 234 -0.61 -9.43 -17.98
C GLN A 234 -1.44 -8.16 -17.80
N GLN A 235 -2.14 -8.00 -16.67
CA GLN A 235 -2.95 -6.80 -16.43
C GLN A 235 -2.06 -5.57 -16.33
N LEU A 236 -0.86 -5.72 -15.75
CA LEU A 236 0.12 -4.63 -15.70
C LEU A 236 0.57 -4.23 -17.11
N LEU A 237 0.86 -5.20 -17.98
CA LEU A 237 1.24 -4.95 -19.36
C LEU A 237 0.14 -4.23 -20.15
N GLU A 238 -1.12 -4.65 -20.02
CA GLU A 238 -2.27 -3.99 -20.67
C GLU A 238 -2.39 -2.51 -20.25
N ARG A 239 -2.11 -2.19 -18.98
CA ARG A 239 -2.12 -0.80 -18.50
C ARG A 239 -0.94 0.02 -18.99
N LEU A 240 0.23 -0.60 -19.11
CA LEU A 240 1.39 0.05 -19.73
C LEU A 240 1.14 0.34 -21.21
N GLU A 241 0.42 -0.54 -21.91
CA GLU A 241 0.01 -0.36 -23.31
C GLU A 241 -0.94 0.82 -23.49
N MET A 242 -1.86 1.04 -22.55
CA MET A 242 -2.77 2.19 -22.56
C MET A 242 -2.04 3.54 -22.40
N GLY A 243 -0.72 3.54 -22.20
CA GLY A 243 0.13 4.74 -22.27
C GLY A 243 0.06 5.67 -21.06
N GLY A 244 -0.67 5.27 -20.01
CA GLY A 244 -0.83 6.05 -18.79
C GLY A 244 0.32 5.91 -17.79
N MET A 245 1.30 5.06 -18.06
CA MET A 245 2.34 4.72 -17.10
C MET A 245 3.73 4.61 -17.72
N ARG A 246 4.72 5.13 -17.00
CA ARG A 246 6.13 5.11 -17.36
C ARG A 246 6.90 4.33 -16.30
N VAL A 247 7.91 3.57 -16.72
CA VAL A 247 8.69 2.70 -15.84
C VAL A 247 10.15 3.09 -15.95
N ARG A 248 10.77 3.36 -14.79
CA ARG A 248 12.20 3.64 -14.71
C ARG A 248 12.89 2.79 -13.65
N ILE A 249 14.16 2.52 -13.85
CA ILE A 249 15.03 2.00 -12.79
C ILE A 249 15.83 3.16 -12.24
N ASP A 250 15.79 3.32 -10.92
CA ASP A 250 16.44 4.41 -10.22
C ASP A 250 17.20 3.89 -9.00
N ARG A 251 18.27 4.57 -8.64
CA ARG A 251 19.10 4.29 -7.48
C ARG A 251 19.39 5.62 -6.75
N PRO A 252 18.46 6.10 -5.91
CA PRO A 252 18.66 7.35 -5.18
C PRO A 252 19.75 7.25 -4.11
N ASP A 253 20.04 6.04 -3.62
CA ASP A 253 21.06 5.76 -2.60
C ASP A 253 21.87 4.49 -2.96
N THR A 254 21.52 3.35 -2.36
CA THR A 254 22.26 2.09 -2.43
C THR A 254 21.42 0.90 -2.87
N VAL A 255 20.12 1.12 -3.13
CA VAL A 255 19.17 0.05 -3.47
C VAL A 255 18.47 0.44 -4.76
N ASP A 256 18.57 -0.44 -5.75
CA ASP A 256 17.80 -0.31 -6.99
C ASP A 256 16.31 -0.38 -6.70
N ARG A 257 15.57 0.52 -7.31
CA ARG A 257 14.12 0.51 -7.30
C ARG A 257 13.59 0.62 -8.72
N LEU A 258 12.49 -0.07 -8.93
CA LEU A 258 11.64 0.15 -10.08
C LEU A 258 10.60 1.19 -9.70
N VAL A 259 10.51 2.26 -10.48
CA VAL A 259 9.57 3.35 -10.26
C VAL A 259 8.54 3.36 -11.36
N PHE A 260 7.28 3.26 -10.96
CA PHE A 260 6.13 3.39 -11.82
C PHE A 260 5.57 4.79 -11.67
N GLU A 261 5.60 5.55 -12.75
CA GLU A 261 5.04 6.90 -12.83
C GLU A 261 3.66 6.82 -13.48
N PHE A 262 2.61 7.21 -12.75
CA PHE A 262 1.22 7.16 -13.21
C PHE A 262 0.75 8.41 -13.98
N GLY A 263 1.68 9.32 -14.28
CA GLY A 263 1.39 10.62 -14.89
C GLY A 263 1.12 11.73 -13.87
N SER A 264 0.64 12.87 -14.38
CA SER A 264 0.44 14.08 -13.58
C SER A 264 -0.97 14.17 -13.00
N ILE A 265 -1.07 14.52 -11.71
CA ILE A 265 -2.34 14.84 -11.03
C ILE A 265 -2.66 16.35 -11.01
N GLY A 266 -1.88 17.16 -11.74
CA GLY A 266 -2.12 18.58 -11.86
C GLY A 266 -0.84 19.42 -11.81
N THR A 267 -0.99 20.69 -12.12
CA THR A 267 0.11 21.66 -12.10
C THR A 267 0.00 22.56 -10.87
N VAL A 268 1.11 22.72 -10.17
CA VAL A 268 1.24 23.61 -9.02
C VAL A 268 2.21 24.74 -9.31
N ARG A 269 1.93 25.90 -8.74
CA ARG A 269 2.94 26.96 -8.63
C ARG A 269 3.78 26.66 -7.41
N TYR A 270 5.09 26.50 -7.62
CA TYR A 270 6.02 26.24 -6.52
C TYR A 270 6.98 27.41 -6.41
N GLN A 271 7.23 27.92 -5.22
CA GLN A 271 8.38 28.81 -5.05
C GLN A 271 9.62 27.93 -4.88
N PRO A 272 10.74 28.20 -5.58
CA PRO A 272 12.03 27.61 -5.22
C PRO A 272 12.21 27.82 -3.72
N TYR A 273 12.61 26.77 -2.98
CA TYR A 273 12.79 26.75 -1.52
C TYR A 273 11.55 26.51 -0.64
N MET A 274 10.32 26.47 -1.17
CA MET A 274 9.16 26.00 -0.40
C MET A 274 9.06 24.47 -0.46
N TYR A 275 9.51 23.81 0.61
CA TYR A 275 9.57 22.35 0.80
C TYR A 275 8.19 21.66 0.93
N PHE A 276 7.09 22.40 0.79
CA PHE A 276 5.78 22.00 1.35
C PHE A 276 5.00 20.98 0.54
N ILE A 277 5.14 20.92 -0.79
CA ILE A 277 4.30 20.03 -1.62
C ILE A 277 4.64 18.55 -1.38
N ARG A 278 5.89 18.23 -0.99
CA ARG A 278 6.28 16.86 -0.64
C ARG A 278 5.60 16.32 0.62
N ASN A 279 4.87 17.15 1.37
CA ASN A 279 4.13 16.74 2.57
C ASN A 279 2.66 17.19 2.51
N ASP A 280 2.14 17.56 1.33
CA ASP A 280 0.76 17.99 1.16
C ASP A 280 -0.19 16.78 1.21
N PRO A 281 -1.00 16.62 2.28
CA PRO A 281 -1.86 15.45 2.44
C PRO A 281 -2.83 15.26 1.28
N GLU A 282 -3.33 16.35 0.68
CA GLU A 282 -4.28 16.28 -0.44
C GLU A 282 -3.61 15.69 -1.69
N ALA A 283 -2.36 16.07 -1.96
CA ALA A 283 -1.59 15.53 -3.08
C ALA A 283 -1.27 14.04 -2.89
N PHE A 284 -0.94 13.62 -1.66
CA PHE A 284 -0.75 12.19 -1.36
C PHE A 284 -2.03 11.40 -1.51
N ASP A 285 -3.15 11.91 -1.01
CA ASP A 285 -4.45 11.24 -1.11
C ASP A 285 -4.88 11.10 -2.58
N ALA A 286 -4.67 12.14 -3.40
CA ALA A 286 -4.90 12.09 -4.83
C ALA A 286 -4.01 11.04 -5.52
N CYS A 287 -2.71 10.98 -5.20
CA CYS A 287 -1.83 9.95 -5.75
C CYS A 287 -2.22 8.54 -5.32
N ARG A 288 -2.61 8.33 -4.05
CA ARG A 288 -3.11 7.01 -3.60
C ARG A 288 -4.37 6.61 -4.36
N ALA A 289 -5.28 7.54 -4.62
CA ALA A 289 -6.46 7.27 -5.43
C ALA A 289 -6.09 6.84 -6.87
N VAL A 290 -5.09 7.49 -7.50
CA VAL A 290 -4.58 7.08 -8.82
C VAL A 290 -3.97 5.67 -8.77
N ALA A 291 -3.14 5.36 -7.78
CA ALA A 291 -2.55 4.03 -7.64
C ALA A 291 -3.61 2.95 -7.39
N TYR A 292 -4.65 3.27 -6.61
CA TYR A 292 -5.79 2.38 -6.39
C TYR A 292 -6.58 2.13 -7.69
N GLN A 293 -6.92 3.19 -8.43
CA GLN A 293 -7.62 3.09 -9.72
C GLN A 293 -6.77 2.39 -10.79
N SER A 294 -5.45 2.45 -10.66
CA SER A 294 -4.53 1.70 -11.50
C SER A 294 -4.63 0.19 -11.28
N GLY A 295 -5.35 -0.29 -10.25
CA GLY A 295 -5.63 -1.70 -9.99
C GLY A 295 -4.43 -2.50 -9.48
N ARG A 296 -4.56 -3.82 -9.42
CA ARG A 296 -3.49 -4.74 -8.97
C ARG A 296 -2.29 -4.69 -9.91
N PRO A 297 -1.02 -4.73 -9.48
CA PRO A 297 -0.61 -4.98 -8.10
C PRO A 297 -0.71 -3.72 -7.22
N PHE A 298 -0.78 -2.52 -7.81
CA PHE A 298 -0.71 -1.26 -7.07
C PHE A 298 -1.78 -1.15 -5.99
N SER A 299 -3.02 -1.52 -6.27
CA SER A 299 -4.11 -1.44 -5.27
C SER A 299 -3.82 -2.27 -4.01
N PHE A 300 -3.14 -3.43 -4.13
CA PHE A 300 -2.77 -4.26 -2.97
C PHE A 300 -1.70 -3.66 -2.06
N TYR A 301 -0.80 -2.85 -2.62
CA TYR A 301 0.33 -2.29 -1.88
C TYR A 301 0.13 -0.82 -1.50
N LEU A 302 -0.63 -0.08 -2.31
CA LEU A 302 -0.80 1.37 -2.27
C LEU A 302 -2.25 1.81 -2.16
N GLY A 303 -3.20 0.89 -2.34
CA GLY A 303 -4.62 1.15 -2.16
C GLY A 303 -5.01 1.30 -0.70
N GLU A 304 -6.31 1.38 -0.47
CA GLU A 304 -6.89 1.64 0.86
C GLU A 304 -7.81 0.49 1.29
N GLY A 305 -8.00 0.31 2.61
CA GLY A 305 -8.95 -0.66 3.14
C GLY A 305 -8.56 -2.13 2.93
N VAL A 306 -9.49 -2.93 2.37
CA VAL A 306 -9.38 -4.41 2.30
C VAL A 306 -8.29 -4.87 1.34
N ASP A 307 -7.91 -4.09 0.34
CA ASP A 307 -6.82 -4.44 -0.58
C ASP A 307 -5.46 -4.59 0.14
N ARG A 308 -5.33 -3.98 1.33
CA ARG A 308 -4.14 -4.08 2.17
C ARG A 308 -4.15 -5.28 3.11
N LEU A 309 -5.18 -6.12 3.03
CA LEU A 309 -5.28 -7.35 3.79
C LEU A 309 -4.14 -8.29 3.39
N LEU A 310 -3.36 -8.70 4.38
CA LEU A 310 -2.25 -9.64 4.21
C LEU A 310 -2.67 -11.06 4.49
N LYS A 311 -3.48 -11.25 5.54
CA LYS A 311 -3.78 -12.57 6.07
C LYS A 311 -5.09 -12.56 6.82
N VAL A 312 -5.78 -13.69 6.77
CA VAL A 312 -7.00 -13.95 7.53
C VAL A 312 -6.78 -15.14 8.44
N ARG A 313 -7.22 -15.02 9.69
CA ARG A 313 -7.23 -16.13 10.64
C ARG A 313 -8.66 -16.37 11.09
N PHE A 314 -9.19 -17.55 10.78
CA PHE A 314 -10.50 -17.96 11.29
C PHE A 314 -10.38 -18.46 12.71
N GLN A 315 -11.37 -18.10 13.53
CA GLN A 315 -11.50 -18.70 14.84
C GLN A 315 -11.95 -20.17 14.68
N PRO A 316 -11.40 -21.12 15.46
CA PRO A 316 -11.91 -22.48 15.48
C PRO A 316 -13.40 -22.48 15.85
N PRO A 317 -14.21 -23.38 15.27
CA PRO A 317 -15.56 -23.60 15.79
C PRO A 317 -15.45 -24.00 17.26
N GLY A 318 -16.15 -23.26 18.13
CA GLY A 318 -16.29 -23.57 19.55
C GLY A 318 -17.25 -24.72 19.81
#